data_AF-A0A0S4ILV2-F1
#
_entry.id   AF-A0A0S4ILV2-F1
#
_cell.length_a   1.000
_cell.length_b   1.000
_cell.length_c   1.000
_cell.angle_alpha   90.00
_cell.angle_beta   90.00
_cell.angle_gamma   90.00
#
_symmetry.space_group_name_H-M   'P 1'
#
loop_
_entity.id
_entity.type
_entity.pdbx_description
1 polymer ?
#
loop_
_entity_poly.entity_id
_entity_poly.type
_entity_poly.pdbx_seq_one_letter_code
_entity_poly.pdbx_strand_id
1 'polypeptide(L)'
;MELEPLKREEESKRITILKAAADKVRITLLDRATYSHVDYERRVARGALEKINEAIGTGATSAGIIAATLSAKTVLAGLSTNLGEDDRVSAMEAAAKTERGRKERLLEDLKDLIFTVRHRMRIPPEFYGAAEHLLFAADRAILLAPSSTVKDIDDVHKEFSEFVDKIRPK
;
A
#
# COMPACT_ATOMS: atom_id res chain seq x y z
N MET A 1 41.41 48.54 -2.32
CA MET A 1 42.09 47.23 -2.42
C MET A 1 41.31 46.11 -1.70
N GLU A 2 40.00 46.29 -1.43
CA GLU A 2 39.20 45.39 -0.57
C GLU A 2 38.11 44.57 -1.29
N LEU A 3 37.93 44.78 -2.60
CA LEU A 3 36.86 44.13 -3.38
C LEU A 3 37.11 42.65 -3.66
N GLU A 4 38.36 42.23 -3.84
CA GLU A 4 38.70 40.82 -4.09
C GLU A 4 38.47 39.88 -2.89
N PRO A 5 38.88 40.21 -1.65
CA PRO A 5 38.61 39.34 -0.50
C PRO A 5 37.11 39.22 -0.22
N LEU A 6 36.34 40.31 -0.37
CA LEU A 6 34.88 40.29 -0.22
C LEU A 6 34.20 39.40 -1.26
N LYS A 7 34.63 39.45 -2.53
CA LYS A 7 34.11 38.56 -3.58
C LYS A 7 34.40 37.09 -3.29
N ARG A 8 35.62 36.76 -2.83
CA ARG A 8 35.98 35.38 -2.45
C ARG A 8 35.15 34.89 -1.26
N GLU A 9 34.91 35.75 -0.27
CA GLU A 9 34.08 35.42 0.88
C GLU A 9 32.62 35.18 0.46
N GLU A 10 32.05 36.02 -0.41
CA GLU A 10 30.69 35.84 -0.94
C GLU A 10 30.56 34.56 -1.76
N GLU A 11 31.54 34.26 -2.63
CA GLU A 11 31.60 33.03 -3.41
C GLU A 11 31.66 31.80 -2.50
N SER A 12 32.45 31.85 -1.41
CA SER A 12 32.54 30.75 -0.44
C SER A 12 31.22 30.50 0.31
N LYS A 13 30.50 31.57 0.68
CA LYS A 13 29.17 31.49 1.30
C LYS A 13 28.15 30.89 0.34
N ARG A 14 28.16 31.33 -0.94
CA ARG A 14 27.30 30.76 -1.99
C ARG A 14 27.57 29.27 -2.19
N ILE A 15 28.84 28.88 -2.28
CA ILE A 15 29.23 27.46 -2.41
C ILE A 15 28.69 26.66 -1.22
N THR A 16 28.81 27.18 0.01
CA THR A 16 28.32 26.49 1.22
C THR A 16 26.81 26.26 1.16
N ILE A 17 26.03 27.27 0.77
CA ILE A 17 24.58 27.17 0.60
C ILE A 17 24.22 26.14 -0.47
N LEU A 18 24.93 26.17 -1.61
CA LEU A 18 24.71 25.25 -2.71
C LEU A 18 25.03 23.80 -2.33
N LYS A 19 26.11 23.57 -1.55
CA LYS A 19 26.44 22.24 -1.02
C LYS A 19 25.34 21.72 -0.11
N ALA A 20 24.82 22.55 0.80
CA ALA A 20 23.71 22.16 1.67
C ALA A 20 22.42 21.82 0.88
N ALA A 21 22.14 22.53 -0.20
CA ALA A 21 21.02 22.22 -1.09
C ALA A 21 21.24 20.90 -1.85
N ALA A 22 22.46 20.65 -2.33
CA ALA A 22 22.84 19.44 -3.04
C ALA A 22 22.85 18.21 -2.10
N ASP A 23 23.21 18.38 -0.83
CA ASP A 23 23.14 17.34 0.20
C ASP A 23 21.72 16.79 0.39
N LYS A 24 20.70 17.65 0.33
CA LYS A 24 19.30 17.19 0.40
C LYS A 24 18.97 16.25 -0.76
N VAL A 25 19.40 16.59 -1.97
CA VAL A 25 19.22 15.74 -3.17
C VAL A 25 20.01 14.44 -3.04
N ARG A 26 21.23 14.52 -2.48
CA ARG A 26 22.08 13.35 -2.22
C ARG A 26 21.43 12.36 -1.26
N ILE A 27 20.78 12.82 -0.20
CA ILE A 27 20.07 11.95 0.76
C ILE A 27 18.94 11.19 0.05
N THR A 28 18.11 11.87 -0.75
CA THR A 28 17.03 11.23 -1.50
C THR A 28 17.55 10.22 -2.53
N LEU A 29 18.66 10.53 -3.22
CA LEU A 29 19.33 9.58 -4.12
C LEU A 29 19.88 8.37 -3.37
N LEU A 30 20.47 8.57 -2.19
CA LEU A 30 21.01 7.49 -1.37
C LEU A 30 19.90 6.54 -0.92
N ASP A 31 18.77 7.09 -0.48
CA ASP A 31 17.58 6.33 -0.12
C ASP A 31 17.12 5.46 -1.31
N ARG A 32 16.96 6.08 -2.49
CA ARG A 32 16.56 5.36 -3.71
C ARG A 32 17.59 4.31 -4.15
N ALA A 33 18.88 4.60 -4.03
CA ALA A 33 19.97 3.69 -4.37
C ALA A 33 20.05 2.46 -3.44
N THR A 34 19.54 2.59 -2.22
CA THR A 34 19.60 1.56 -1.16
C THR A 34 18.32 0.74 -1.10
N TYR A 35 17.16 1.42 -1.13
CA TYR A 35 15.87 0.82 -0.82
C TYR A 35 14.90 0.70 -1.99
N SER A 36 15.21 1.23 -3.19
CA SER A 36 14.36 0.96 -4.36
C SER A 36 14.25 -0.55 -4.57
N HIS A 37 13.07 -1.04 -4.92
CA HIS A 37 12.82 -2.45 -5.26
C HIS A 37 13.31 -2.83 -6.67
N VAL A 38 13.66 -1.87 -7.51
CA VAL A 38 14.04 -2.07 -8.91
C VAL A 38 15.55 -1.87 -9.10
N ASP A 39 16.25 -2.89 -9.59
CA ASP A 39 17.70 -2.84 -9.83
C ASP A 39 18.15 -1.74 -10.80
N TYR A 40 17.31 -1.44 -11.79
CA TYR A 40 17.55 -0.35 -12.73
C TYR A 40 17.57 1.00 -12.00
N GLU A 41 16.56 1.28 -11.17
CA GLU A 41 16.47 2.53 -10.41
C GLU A 41 17.62 2.65 -9.41
N ARG A 42 18.00 1.55 -8.74
CA ARG A 42 19.18 1.53 -7.86
C ARG A 42 20.45 1.94 -8.61
N ARG A 43 20.68 1.37 -9.81
CA ARG A 43 21.84 1.71 -10.64
C ARG A 43 21.82 3.16 -11.12
N VAL A 44 20.68 3.64 -11.60
CA VAL A 44 20.53 5.02 -12.06
C VAL A 44 20.71 6.02 -10.92
N ALA A 45 20.14 5.74 -9.73
CA ALA A 45 20.31 6.56 -8.54
C ALA A 45 21.78 6.60 -8.07
N ARG A 46 22.50 5.46 -8.09
CA ARG A 46 23.94 5.42 -7.78
C ARG A 46 24.76 6.27 -8.74
N GLY A 47 24.51 6.16 -10.05
CA GLY A 47 25.22 6.97 -11.05
C GLY A 47 24.96 8.47 -10.91
N ALA A 48 23.75 8.87 -10.49
CA ALA A 48 23.47 10.28 -10.18
C ALA A 48 24.13 10.73 -8.87
N LEU A 49 24.22 9.84 -7.88
CA LEU A 49 24.86 10.10 -6.59
C LEU A 49 26.38 10.29 -6.73
N GLU A 50 27.04 9.50 -7.57
CA GLU A 50 28.46 9.67 -7.93
C GLU A 50 28.73 11.05 -8.53
N LYS A 51 27.95 11.46 -9.53
CA LYS A 51 28.07 12.78 -10.18
C LYS A 51 27.88 13.94 -9.21
N ILE A 52 26.95 13.82 -8.27
CA ILE A 52 26.73 14.84 -7.24
C ILE A 52 27.92 14.89 -6.25
N ASN A 53 28.48 13.74 -5.86
CA ASN A 53 29.61 13.68 -4.95
C ASN A 53 30.87 14.30 -5.57
N GLU A 54 31.12 14.04 -6.85
CA GLU A 54 32.21 14.67 -7.61
C GLU A 54 32.05 16.19 -7.64
N ALA A 55 30.84 16.69 -7.92
CA ALA A 55 30.57 18.12 -8.01
C ALA A 55 30.67 18.88 -6.67
N ILE A 56 30.44 18.20 -5.53
CA ILE A 56 30.51 18.79 -4.18
C ILE A 56 31.92 18.70 -3.58
N GLY A 57 32.84 17.98 -4.22
CA GLY A 57 34.20 17.72 -3.75
C GLY A 57 35.10 18.97 -3.59
N THR A 58 36.38 18.71 -3.41
CA THR A 58 37.41 19.76 -3.32
C THR A 58 37.56 20.46 -4.68
N GLY A 59 37.46 21.79 -4.70
CA GLY A 59 37.48 22.57 -5.95
C GLY A 59 36.10 22.80 -6.60
N ALA A 60 35.02 22.51 -5.88
CA ALA A 60 33.65 22.73 -6.36
C ALA A 60 33.39 24.19 -6.76
N THR A 61 32.90 24.38 -7.98
CA THR A 61 32.42 25.68 -8.48
C THR A 61 30.92 25.80 -8.27
N SER A 62 30.44 27.04 -8.08
CA SER A 62 29.00 27.33 -7.95
C SER A 62 28.20 26.77 -9.13
N ALA A 63 28.68 26.98 -10.36
CA ALA A 63 28.07 26.45 -11.58
C ALA A 63 28.07 24.91 -11.63
N GLY A 64 29.16 24.25 -11.22
CA GLY A 64 29.26 22.79 -11.19
C GLY A 64 28.27 22.16 -10.22
N ILE A 65 28.15 22.72 -9.01
CA ILE A 65 27.17 22.24 -8.02
C ILE A 65 25.74 22.40 -8.55
N ILE A 66 25.41 23.54 -9.15
CA ILE A 66 24.06 23.79 -9.69
C ILE A 66 23.73 22.79 -10.82
N ALA A 67 24.64 22.59 -11.77
CA ALA A 67 24.44 21.69 -12.89
C ALA A 67 24.24 20.23 -12.42
N ALA A 68 25.09 19.76 -11.52
CA ALA A 68 24.96 18.41 -10.95
C ALA A 68 23.67 18.25 -10.14
N THR A 69 23.30 19.26 -9.36
CA THR A 69 22.05 19.24 -8.56
C THR A 69 20.82 19.20 -9.46
N LEU A 70 20.79 19.98 -10.55
CA LEU A 70 19.69 19.97 -11.52
C LEU A 70 19.60 18.63 -12.23
N SER A 71 20.72 18.09 -12.71
CA SER A 71 20.75 16.78 -13.37
C SER A 71 20.24 15.67 -12.44
N ALA A 72 20.68 15.66 -11.19
CA ALA A 72 20.21 14.72 -10.18
C ALA A 72 18.72 14.87 -9.86
N LYS A 73 18.20 16.09 -9.81
CA LYS A 73 16.75 16.34 -9.65
C LYS A 73 15.95 15.81 -10.84
N THR A 74 16.45 15.97 -12.07
CA THR A 74 15.82 15.39 -13.27
C THR A 74 15.80 13.87 -13.21
N VAL A 75 16.90 13.26 -12.77
CA VAL A 75 16.96 11.80 -12.55
C VAL A 75 15.94 11.37 -11.50
N LEU A 76 15.89 12.04 -10.34
CA LEU A 76 14.90 11.73 -9.31
C LEU A 76 13.46 11.88 -9.81
N ALA A 77 13.17 12.91 -10.61
CA ALA A 77 11.86 13.08 -11.21
C ALA A 77 11.50 11.92 -12.16
N GLY A 78 12.46 11.47 -12.98
CA GLY A 78 12.29 10.30 -13.86
C GLY A 78 12.24 8.95 -13.12
N LEU A 79 12.76 8.89 -11.90
CA LEU A 79 12.63 7.73 -11.00
C LEU A 79 11.36 7.78 -10.13
N SER A 80 10.72 8.95 -10.05
CA SER A 80 9.49 9.21 -9.28
C SER A 80 8.23 8.97 -10.11
N THR A 81 8.35 8.84 -11.44
CA THR A 81 7.25 8.34 -12.28
C THR A 81 7.08 6.84 -12.03
N ASN A 82 6.27 6.52 -11.02
CA ASN A 82 5.83 5.19 -10.64
C ASN A 82 4.97 4.53 -11.74
N LEU A 83 5.56 4.23 -12.89
CA LEU A 83 4.99 3.31 -13.86
C LEU A 83 5.01 1.90 -13.25
N GLY A 84 3.95 1.56 -12.53
CA GLY A 84 3.69 0.22 -12.00
C GLY A 84 3.35 0.13 -10.51
N GLU A 85 3.67 1.14 -9.70
CA GLU A 85 3.25 1.14 -8.28
C GLU A 85 1.78 1.54 -8.14
N ASP A 86 1.35 2.57 -8.89
CA ASP A 86 -0.05 3.00 -8.94
C ASP A 86 -0.97 1.90 -9.52
N ASP A 87 -0.50 1.16 -10.53
CA ASP A 87 -1.23 0.02 -11.10
C ASP A 87 -1.34 -1.14 -10.09
N ARG A 88 -0.29 -1.39 -9.31
CA ARG A 88 -0.30 -2.43 -8.26
C ARG A 88 -1.19 -2.05 -7.08
N VAL A 89 -1.14 -0.79 -6.63
CA VAL A 89 -2.03 -0.27 -5.59
C VAL A 89 -3.48 -0.32 -6.07
N SER A 90 -3.75 0.13 -7.30
CA SER A 90 -5.08 0.05 -7.90
C SER A 90 -5.59 -1.39 -8.01
N ALA A 91 -4.74 -2.33 -8.41
CA ALA A 91 -5.09 -3.75 -8.46
C ALA A 91 -5.37 -4.33 -7.06
N MET A 92 -4.58 -3.94 -6.05
CA MET A 92 -4.78 -4.37 -4.66
C MET A 92 -6.06 -3.78 -4.06
N GLU A 93 -6.36 -2.51 -4.33
CA GLU A 93 -7.59 -1.85 -3.91
C GLU A 93 -8.82 -2.47 -4.59
N ALA A 94 -8.72 -2.81 -5.88
CA ALA A 94 -9.77 -3.53 -6.60
C ALA A 94 -10.01 -4.93 -6.03
N ALA A 95 -8.94 -5.65 -5.68
CA ALA A 95 -9.03 -6.95 -5.01
C ALA A 95 -9.65 -6.84 -3.61
N ALA A 96 -9.22 -5.86 -2.80
CA ALA A 96 -9.79 -5.60 -1.49
C ALA A 96 -11.28 -5.20 -1.57
N LYS A 97 -11.66 -4.41 -2.58
CA LYS A 97 -13.06 -4.01 -2.82
C LYS A 97 -13.92 -5.20 -3.23
N THR A 98 -13.43 -6.08 -4.10
CA THR A 98 -14.15 -7.29 -4.50
C THR A 98 -14.30 -8.28 -3.34
N GLU A 99 -13.27 -8.42 -2.51
CA GLU A 99 -13.31 -9.25 -1.31
C GLU A 99 -14.30 -8.72 -0.26
N ARG A 100 -14.30 -7.40 0.01
CA ARG A 100 -15.32 -6.76 0.85
C ARG A 100 -16.73 -6.96 0.31
N GLY A 101 -16.95 -6.73 -0.99
CA GLY A 101 -18.25 -6.93 -1.61
C GLY A 101 -18.72 -8.39 -1.63
N ARG A 102 -17.80 -9.37 -1.59
CA ARG A 102 -18.16 -10.79 -1.39
C ARG A 102 -18.56 -11.07 0.05
N LYS A 103 -17.81 -10.50 1.01
CA LYS A 103 -18.09 -10.62 2.43
C LYS A 103 -19.46 -10.06 2.82
N GLU A 104 -19.79 -8.87 2.31
CA GLU A 104 -21.08 -8.22 2.55
C GLU A 104 -22.25 -9.08 2.03
N ARG A 105 -22.13 -9.62 0.81
CA ARG A 105 -23.14 -10.53 0.24
C ARG A 105 -23.35 -11.78 1.09
N LEU A 106 -22.28 -12.46 1.49
CA LEU A 106 -22.38 -13.64 2.36
C LEU A 106 -23.04 -13.35 3.71
N LEU A 107 -22.82 -12.16 4.26
CA LEU A 107 -23.46 -11.74 5.51
C LEU A 107 -24.94 -11.42 5.33
N GLU A 108 -25.34 -10.86 4.19
CA GLU A 108 -26.75 -10.68 3.84
C GLU A 108 -27.44 -12.03 3.65
N ASP A 109 -26.83 -12.93 2.89
CA ASP A 109 -27.36 -14.28 2.67
C ASP A 109 -27.52 -15.05 4.00
N LEU A 110 -26.54 -14.97 4.90
CA LEU A 110 -26.63 -15.56 6.24
C LEU A 110 -27.79 -14.98 7.07
N LYS A 111 -28.03 -13.66 7.01
CA LYS A 111 -29.15 -13.03 7.71
C LYS A 111 -30.49 -13.54 7.17
N ASP A 112 -30.59 -13.70 5.85
CA ASP A 112 -31.79 -14.22 5.19
C ASP A 112 -32.03 -15.69 5.54
N LEU A 113 -30.97 -16.51 5.62
CA LEU A 113 -31.05 -17.90 6.08
C LEU A 113 -31.52 -17.99 7.53
N ILE A 114 -30.92 -17.20 8.44
CA ILE A 114 -31.35 -17.11 9.85
C ILE A 114 -32.82 -16.73 9.94
N PHE A 115 -33.24 -15.70 9.20
CA PHE A 115 -34.62 -15.24 9.18
C PHE A 115 -35.58 -16.33 8.67
N THR A 116 -35.19 -17.04 7.62
CA THR A 116 -35.96 -18.13 7.02
C THR A 116 -36.15 -19.29 8.00
N VAL A 117 -35.08 -19.70 8.67
CA VAL A 117 -35.10 -20.79 9.66
C VAL A 117 -35.95 -20.41 10.88
N ARG A 118 -35.82 -19.17 11.38
CA ARG A 118 -36.55 -18.69 12.57
C ARG A 118 -38.05 -18.47 12.34
N HIS A 119 -38.44 -17.98 11.16
CA HIS A 119 -39.79 -17.44 10.97
C HIS A 119 -40.60 -18.10 9.86
N ARG A 120 -39.96 -18.81 8.93
CA ARG A 120 -40.62 -19.32 7.71
C ARG A 120 -40.53 -20.82 7.54
N MET A 121 -39.65 -21.49 8.28
CA MET A 121 -39.54 -22.95 8.23
C MET A 121 -40.16 -23.63 9.43
N ARG A 122 -40.80 -24.77 9.15
CA ARG A 122 -41.23 -25.71 10.18
C ARG A 122 -40.15 -26.78 10.32
N ILE A 123 -39.33 -26.65 11.35
CA ILE A 123 -38.21 -27.56 11.59
C ILE A 123 -38.75 -28.85 12.24
N PRO A 124 -38.40 -30.05 11.73
CA PRO A 124 -38.78 -31.30 12.38
C PRO A 124 -38.05 -31.47 13.73
N PRO A 125 -38.64 -32.15 14.74
CA PRO A 125 -38.06 -32.25 16.08
C PRO A 125 -36.67 -32.88 16.13
N GLU A 126 -36.40 -33.84 15.23
CA GLU A 126 -35.10 -34.51 15.08
C GLU A 126 -33.95 -33.57 14.66
N PHE A 127 -34.27 -32.39 14.13
CA PHE A 127 -33.29 -31.40 13.68
C PHE A 127 -33.19 -30.16 14.59
N TYR A 128 -33.93 -30.08 15.71
CA TYR A 128 -33.91 -28.89 16.58
C TYR A 128 -32.53 -28.58 17.15
N GLY A 129 -31.80 -29.57 17.66
CA GLY A 129 -30.45 -29.34 18.21
C GLY A 129 -29.47 -28.86 17.14
N ALA A 130 -29.56 -29.39 15.92
CA ALA A 130 -28.74 -28.94 14.79
C ALA A 130 -29.12 -27.51 14.35
N ALA A 131 -30.42 -27.19 14.33
CA ALA A 131 -30.91 -25.85 14.01
C ALA A 131 -30.41 -24.80 15.01
N GLU A 132 -30.51 -25.07 16.31
CA GLU A 132 -30.04 -24.16 17.36
C GLU A 132 -28.53 -23.92 17.28
N HIS A 133 -27.75 -24.99 17.07
CA HIS A 133 -26.30 -24.89 16.90
C HIS A 133 -25.93 -24.02 15.70
N LEU A 134 -26.57 -24.24 14.55
CA LEU A 134 -26.29 -23.48 13.32
C LEU A 134 -26.78 -22.03 13.41
N LEU A 135 -27.93 -21.76 14.03
CA LEU A 135 -28.39 -20.41 14.31
C LEU A 135 -27.40 -19.64 15.20
N PHE A 136 -26.89 -20.29 16.25
CA PHE A 136 -25.89 -19.69 17.11
C PHE A 136 -24.56 -19.44 16.40
N ALA A 137 -24.09 -20.40 15.59
CA ALA A 137 -22.87 -20.25 14.80
C ALA A 137 -22.99 -19.11 13.78
N ALA A 138 -24.14 -18.98 13.12
CA ALA A 138 -24.42 -17.94 12.13
C ALA A 138 -24.54 -16.54 12.76
N ASP A 139 -25.27 -16.40 13.88
CA ASP A 139 -25.34 -15.13 14.63
C ASP A 139 -23.95 -14.71 15.11
N ARG A 140 -23.14 -15.66 15.60
CA ARG A 140 -21.76 -15.41 16.02
C ARG A 140 -20.87 -15.01 14.84
N ALA A 141 -21.02 -15.63 13.68
CA ALA A 141 -20.27 -15.28 12.47
C ALA A 141 -20.60 -13.84 12.00
N ILE A 142 -21.87 -13.43 12.09
CA ILE A 142 -22.30 -12.05 11.80
C ILE A 142 -21.70 -11.07 12.82
N LEU A 143 -21.73 -11.41 14.12
CA LEU A 143 -21.20 -10.54 15.17
C LEU A 143 -19.68 -10.35 15.04
N LEU A 144 -18.96 -11.43 14.72
CA LEU A 144 -17.50 -11.42 14.54
C LEU A 144 -17.06 -11.03 13.13
N ALA A 145 -18.00 -10.71 12.24
CA ALA A 145 -17.72 -10.37 10.86
C ALA A 145 -16.60 -9.32 10.69
N PRO A 146 -16.44 -8.27 11.51
CA PRO A 146 -15.34 -7.32 11.35
C PRO A 146 -13.95 -7.95 11.44
N SER A 147 -13.76 -8.98 12.27
CA SER A 147 -12.47 -9.64 12.50
C SER A 147 -12.32 -11.00 11.80
N SER A 148 -13.40 -11.58 11.29
CA SER A 148 -13.38 -12.88 10.60
C SER A 148 -12.93 -12.78 9.14
N THR A 149 -12.33 -13.84 8.61
CA THR A 149 -12.01 -13.93 7.19
C THR A 149 -13.24 -14.24 6.34
N VAL A 150 -13.20 -13.97 5.03
CA VAL A 150 -14.30 -14.34 4.12
C VAL A 150 -14.54 -15.85 4.12
N LYS A 151 -13.46 -16.63 4.24
CA LYS A 151 -13.53 -18.10 4.27
C LYS A 151 -14.31 -18.60 5.49
N ASP A 152 -14.04 -18.05 6.67
CA ASP A 152 -14.73 -18.46 7.91
C ASP A 152 -16.25 -18.22 7.80
N ILE A 153 -16.67 -17.12 7.16
CA ILE A 153 -18.08 -16.80 6.93
C ILE A 153 -18.69 -17.70 5.85
N ASP A 154 -17.94 -17.98 4.78
CA ASP A 154 -18.35 -18.87 3.67
C ASP A 154 -18.57 -20.31 4.14
N ASP A 155 -17.72 -20.81 5.04
CA ASP A 155 -17.83 -22.16 5.61
C ASP A 155 -19.11 -22.30 6.46
N VAL A 156 -19.40 -21.31 7.32
CA VAL A 156 -20.65 -21.28 8.10
C VAL A 156 -21.88 -21.14 7.19
N HIS A 157 -21.79 -20.27 6.17
CA HIS A 157 -22.87 -20.09 5.19
C HIS A 157 -23.20 -21.37 4.43
N LYS A 158 -22.18 -22.12 3.98
CA LYS A 158 -22.37 -23.41 3.30
C LYS A 158 -23.04 -24.44 4.20
N GLU A 159 -22.52 -24.65 5.40
CA GLU A 159 -23.07 -25.61 6.35
C GLU A 159 -24.54 -25.29 6.66
N PHE A 160 -24.85 -24.00 6.81
CA PHE A 160 -26.22 -23.56 7.09
C PHE A 160 -27.15 -23.71 5.88
N SER A 161 -26.66 -23.40 4.68
CA SER A 161 -27.43 -23.55 3.43
C SER A 161 -27.77 -25.02 3.17
N GLU A 162 -26.81 -25.92 3.34
CA GLU A 162 -27.00 -27.37 3.19
C GLU A 162 -28.02 -27.91 4.19
N PHE A 163 -28.01 -27.41 5.42
CA PHE A 163 -29.02 -27.74 6.43
C PHE A 163 -30.42 -27.28 6.01
N VAL A 164 -30.54 -26.05 5.51
CA VAL A 164 -31.83 -25.51 5.03
C VAL A 164 -32.34 -26.32 3.85
N ASP A 165 -31.51 -26.65 2.88
CA ASP A 165 -31.88 -27.45 1.71
C ASP A 165 -32.31 -28.88 2.08
N LYS A 166 -31.68 -29.47 3.11
CA LYS A 166 -32.04 -30.79 3.62
C LYS A 166 -33.43 -30.84 4.27
N ILE A 167 -33.87 -29.72 4.86
CA ILE A 167 -35.12 -29.65 5.63
C ILE A 167 -36.26 -29.02 4.83
N ARG A 168 -35.94 -28.26 3.77
CA ARG A 168 -36.93 -27.67 2.89
C ARG A 168 -37.76 -28.78 2.22
N PRO A 169 -39.09 -28.78 2.36
CA PRO A 169 -39.93 -29.74 1.65
C PRO A 169 -39.79 -29.51 0.14
N LYS A 170 -39.62 -30.59 -0.63
CA LYS A 170 -39.67 -30.58 -2.10
C LYS A 170 -41.07 -30.26 -2.61
#